data_AF-A0A6P4IND4-F1
#
_entry.id   AF-A0A6P4IND4-F1
#
_cell.length_a   1.000
_cell.length_b   1.000
_cell.length_c   1.000
_cell.angle_alpha   90.00
_cell.angle_beta   90.00
_cell.angle_gamma   90.00
#
_symmetry.space_group_name_H-M   'P 1'
#
loop_
_entity.id
_entity.type
_entity.pdbx_description
1 polymer ?
#
loop_
_entity_poly.entity_id
_entity_poly.type
_entity_poly.pdbx_seq_one_letter_code
_entity_poly.pdbx_strand_id
1 'polypeptide(L)' 'MSESCPHCDSGPLIRKRYLTISRIKKLKMDFGALFCCRRYCPVGMYKIEYRCRKCNWRGN' A
#
# COMPACT_ATOMS: atom_id res chain seq x y z
N MET A 1 -16.56 3.12 1.38
CA MET A 1 -16.91 2.42 0.12
C MET A 1 -16.58 0.95 0.27
N SER A 2 -17.60 0.10 0.24
CA SER A 2 -17.43 -1.34 0.03
C SER A 2 -17.21 -1.53 -1.47
N GLU A 3 -15.95 -1.51 -1.92
CA GLU A 3 -15.63 -1.88 -3.29
C GLU A 3 -15.91 -3.39 -3.40
N SER A 4 -17.03 -3.74 -4.04
CA SER A 4 -17.34 -5.12 -4.42
C SER A 4 -16.32 -5.58 -5.46
N CYS A 5 -15.85 -6.82 -5.34
CA CYS A 5 -14.90 -7.35 -6.32
C CYS A 5 -15.56 -7.46 -7.71
N PRO A 6 -15.02 -6.79 -8.76
CA PRO A 6 -15.65 -6.73 -10.09
C PRO A 6 -15.73 -8.09 -10.79
N HIS A 7 -15.03 -9.11 -10.27
CA HIS A 7 -14.99 -10.45 -10.86
C HIS A 7 -15.95 -11.44 -10.20
N CYS A 8 -16.41 -11.17 -8.97
CA CYS A 8 -17.28 -12.12 -8.28
C CYS A 8 -18.47 -11.48 -7.58
N ASP A 9 -18.55 -10.15 -7.45
CA ASP A 9 -19.59 -9.39 -6.74
C ASP A 9 -19.89 -9.84 -5.29
N SER A 10 -19.13 -10.80 -4.77
CA SER A 10 -19.55 -11.64 -3.64
C SER A 10 -18.71 -11.43 -2.38
N GLY A 11 -17.78 -10.49 -2.35
CA GLY A 11 -16.91 -10.32 -1.18
C GLY A 11 -16.13 -9.02 -1.12
N PRO A 12 -15.76 -8.59 0.10
CA PRO A 12 -15.03 -7.35 0.33
C PRO A 12 -13.63 -7.41 -0.30
N LEU A 13 -13.29 -6.35 -1.04
CA LEU A 13 -11.91 -6.11 -1.47
C LEU A 13 -11.06 -5.72 -0.26
N ILE A 14 -9.94 -6.41 -0.06
CA ILE A 14 -8.96 -6.05 0.96
C ILE A 14 -7.94 -5.14 0.31
N ARG A 15 -7.91 -3.89 0.78
CA ARG A 15 -6.87 -2.93 0.44
C ARG A 15 -5.60 -3.28 1.22
N LYS A 16 -4.57 -3.74 0.53
CA LYS A 16 -3.23 -3.95 1.11
C LYS A 16 -2.31 -2.84 0.65
N ARG A 17 -1.54 -2.27 1.57
CA ARG A 17 -0.46 -1.33 1.24
C ARG A 17 0.87 -2.05 1.34
N TYR A 18 1.61 -2.02 0.26
CA TYR A 18 2.96 -2.58 0.15
C TYR A 18 3.96 -1.44 0.02
N LEU A 19 5.08 -1.56 0.71
CA LEU A 19 6.20 -0.65 0.49
C LEU A 19 6.86 -0.97 -0.86
N THR A 20 6.95 0.03 -1.73
CA THR A 20 7.67 -0.07 -3.02
C THR A 20 9.18 -0.04 -2.82
N ILE A 21 9.62 0.55 -1.73
CA ILE A 21 11.02 0.66 -1.34
C ILE A 21 11.41 -0.43 -0.34
N SER A 22 12.69 -0.80 -0.33
CA SER A 22 13.22 -1.68 0.72
C SER A 22 13.02 -1.07 2.12
N ARG A 23 12.76 -1.92 3.12
CA ARG A 23 12.63 -1.53 4.53
C ARG A 23 13.86 -0.77 5.02
N ILE A 24 15.05 -1.16 4.58
CA ILE A 24 16.32 -0.49 4.93
C ILE A 24 16.34 0.94 4.37
N LYS A 25 15.90 1.12 3.12
CA LYS A 25 15.82 2.44 2.48
C LYS A 25 14.81 3.34 3.19
N LYS A 26 13.68 2.77 3.63
CA LYS A 26 12.70 3.48 4.46
C LYS A 26 13.31 3.91 5.79
N LEU A 27 13.97 3.00 6.49
CA LEU A 27 14.62 3.27 7.77
C LEU A 27 15.64 4.43 7.63
N LYS A 28 16.47 4.41 6.58
CA LYS A 28 17.45 5.47 6.33
C LYS A 28 16.78 6.83 6.07
N MET A 29 15.65 6.84 5.37
CA MET A 29 14.87 8.07 5.16
C MET A 29 14.17 8.54 6.45
N ASP A 30 13.61 7.63 7.25
CA ASP A 30 13.02 7.97 8.54
C ASP A 30 14.08 8.55 9.49
N PHE A 31 15.28 7.98 9.55
CA PHE A 31 16.41 8.55 10.31
C PHE A 31 16.83 9.92 9.80
N GLY A 32 16.96 10.09 8.48
CA GLY A 32 17.28 11.40 7.90
C GLY A 32 16.21 12.46 8.16
N ALA A 33 14.93 12.07 8.13
CA ALA A 33 13.81 12.95 8.46
C ALA A 33 13.80 13.35 9.95
N LEU A 34 14.12 12.41 10.84
CA LEU A 34 14.21 12.64 12.28
C LEU A 34 15.36 13.60 12.64
N PHE A 35 16.50 13.47 11.94
CA PHE A 35 17.67 14.31 12.17
C PHE A 35 17.56 15.70 11.54
N CYS A 36 16.82 15.84 10.44
CA CYS A 36 16.67 17.10 9.70
C CYS A 36 15.31 17.79 9.87
N CYS A 37 14.43 17.30 10.76
CA CYS A 37 13.05 17.76 10.94
C CYS A 37 12.27 17.93 9.62
N ARG A 38 12.60 17.13 8.61
CA ARG A 38 12.14 17.34 7.23
C ARG A 38 10.91 16.48 6.97
N ARG A 39 9.79 17.09 6.57
CA ARG A 39 8.61 16.36 6.08
C ARG A 39 8.97 15.70 4.76
N TYR A 40 9.03 14.36 4.74
CA TYR A 40 9.15 13.63 3.49
C TYR A 40 7.76 13.46 2.85
N CYS A 41 7.71 13.50 1.52
CA CYS A 41 6.49 13.17 0.78
C CYS A 41 6.37 11.64 0.68
N PRO A 42 5.32 11.01 1.24
CA PRO A 42 5.12 9.56 1.12
C PRO A 42 4.66 9.10 -0.27
N VAL A 43 4.56 10.04 -1.23
CA VAL A 43 4.11 9.81 -2.60
C VAL A 43 5.02 8.78 -3.27
N GLY A 44 4.44 7.68 -3.76
CA GLY A 44 5.15 6.61 -4.43
C GLY A 44 5.89 5.60 -3.53
N MET A 45 5.94 5.80 -2.21
CA MET A 45 6.56 4.85 -1.26
C MET A 45 5.69 3.62 -0.99
N TYR A 46 4.38 3.75 -1.21
CA TYR A 46 3.42 2.70 -0.97
C TYR A 46 2.62 2.43 -2.23
N LYS A 47 2.60 1.17 -2.65
CA LYS A 47 1.69 0.66 -3.65
C LYS A 47 0.46 0.13 -2.94
N ILE A 48 -0.71 0.47 -3.47
CA ILE A 48 -1.97 -0.08 -3.00
C ILE A 48 -2.30 -1.23 -3.93
N GLU A 49 -2.55 -2.41 -3.39
CA GLU A 49 -3.09 -3.52 -4.15
C GLU A 49 -4.41 -3.95 -3.53
N TYR A 50 -5.39 -4.15 -4.40
CA TYR A 50 -6.72 -4.61 -4.05
C TYR A 50 -6.77 -6.11 -4.28
N ARG A 51 -7.05 -6.89 -3.23
CA ARG A 51 -7.18 -8.35 -3.36
C ARG A 51 -8.54 -8.82 -2.91
N CYS A 52 -9.20 -9.63 -3.73
CA CYS A 52 -10.40 -10.35 -3.32
C CYS A 52 -10.02 -11.66 -2.61
N ARG A 53 -10.60 -11.93 -1.43
CA ARG A 53 -10.38 -13.20 -0.73
C ARG A 53 -11.09 -14.39 -1.38
N LYS A 54 -12.25 -14.19 -2.01
CA LYS A 54 -13.06 -15.27 -2.59
C LYS A 54 -12.51 -15.77 -3.91
N CYS A 55 -12.31 -14.88 -4.89
CA CYS A 55 -11.86 -15.27 -6.24
C CYS A 55 -10.36 -15.02 -6.49
N ASN A 56 -9.62 -14.62 -5.47
CA ASN A 56 -8.18 -14.34 -5.54
C ASN A 56 -7.76 -13.26 -6.56
N TRP A 57 -8.73 -12.49 -7.07
CA TRP A 57 -8.53 -11.38 -7.99
C TRP A 57 -7.62 -10.30 -7.40
N ARG A 58 -6.79 -9.69 -8.24
CA ARG A 58 -5.83 -8.64 -7.88
C ARG A 58 -6.00 -7.45 -8.82
N GLY A 59 -6.27 -6.28 -8.26
CA GLY A 59 -6.32 -5.00 -8.95
C GLY A 59 -5.26 -4.04 -8.39
N ASN A 60 -4.77 -3.16 -9.25
CA ASN A 60 -3.84 -2.09 -8.90
C ASN A 60 -4.56 -0.75 -8.99
#